data_AF-W0MRA6-F1
#
_entry.id   AF-W0MRA6-F1
#
_cell.length_a   1.000
_cell.length_b   1.000
_cell.length_c   1.000
_cell.angle_alpha   90.00
_cell.angle_beta   90.00
_cell.angle_gamma   90.00
#
_symmetry.space_group_name_H-M   'P 1'
#
loop_
_entity.id
_entity.type
_entity.pdbx_description
1 polymer ?
#
loop_
_entity_poly.entity_id
_entity_poly.type
_entity_poly.pdbx_seq_one_letter_code
_entity_poly.pdbx_strand_id
1 'polypeptide(L)'
;MSEHEHVRADGTLTFLPHRLNRHPVVVRGLTADELWICCFLSGGVGLLVGAPLSWVFRTIALAPTFVVLGVALGLFIGGGILRRLKRGRPDTWLYRQLQWRIATRHPLAAGWVGGHMLISRSGFWSTHRSMTRGAR
;
A
#
# COMPACT_ATOMS: atom_id res chain seq x y z
N MET A 1 7.29 8.50 39.54
CA MET A 1 7.27 7.69 38.30
C MET A 1 8.52 8.03 37.52
N SER A 2 9.54 7.21 37.63
CA SER A 2 10.86 7.41 37.04
C SER A 2 10.85 7.08 35.55
N GLU A 3 11.10 8.08 34.70
CA GLU A 3 11.13 8.00 33.22
C GLU A 3 12.25 7.11 32.62
N HIS A 4 12.98 6.35 33.44
CA HIS A 4 14.22 5.67 33.05
C HIS A 4 14.14 4.13 32.95
N GLU A 5 12.95 3.52 33.06
CA GLU A 5 12.82 2.06 33.16
C GLU A 5 12.80 1.31 31.79
N HIS A 6 12.85 2.03 30.66
CA HIS A 6 12.69 1.42 29.33
C HIS A 6 13.98 1.27 28.51
N VAL A 7 15.12 1.70 29.04
CA VAL A 7 16.43 1.61 28.38
C VAL A 7 17.29 0.60 29.14
N ARG A 8 17.64 -0.52 28.49
CA ARG A 8 18.57 -1.51 29.04
C ARG A 8 19.98 -0.91 29.11
N ALA A 9 20.83 -1.39 30.01
CA ALA A 9 22.22 -0.92 30.18
C ALA A 9 23.06 -0.95 28.88
N ASP A 10 22.65 -1.78 27.90
CA ASP A 10 23.26 -1.91 26.57
C ASP A 10 22.76 -0.84 25.56
N GLY A 11 22.04 0.19 26.02
CA GLY A 11 21.46 1.25 25.16
C GLY A 11 20.28 0.79 24.29
N THR A 12 19.82 -0.45 24.46
CA THR A 12 18.69 -1.01 23.72
C THR A 12 17.39 -0.85 24.50
N LEU A 13 16.31 -0.43 23.81
CA LEU A 13 14.99 -0.32 24.42
C LEU A 13 14.42 -1.71 24.72
N THR A 14 13.87 -1.90 25.91
CA THR A 14 13.25 -3.18 26.36
C THR A 14 12.01 -3.55 25.54
N PHE A 15 11.47 -2.59 24.77
CA PHE A 15 10.33 -2.75 23.89
C PHE A 15 10.65 -2.17 22.52
N LEU A 16 10.52 -2.99 21.47
CA LEU A 16 10.64 -2.53 20.09
C LEU A 16 9.28 -1.92 19.67
N PRO A 17 9.18 -0.60 19.42
CA PRO A 17 7.92 0.02 19.08
C PRO A 17 7.44 -0.46 17.71
N HIS A 18 6.58 -1.48 17.70
CA HIS A 18 6.06 -2.08 16.47
C HIS A 18 5.25 -1.08 15.62
N ARG A 19 4.77 0.01 16.24
CA ARG A 19 4.05 1.08 15.55
C ARG A 19 4.96 2.02 14.75
N LEU A 20 6.27 2.06 15.04
CA LEU A 20 7.19 2.92 14.30
C LEU A 20 7.43 2.43 12.87
N ASN A 21 7.38 1.12 12.65
CA ASN A 21 7.56 0.52 11.32
C ASN A 21 6.25 0.41 10.53
N ARG A 22 5.12 0.87 11.11
CA ARG A 22 3.81 0.81 10.46
C ARG A 22 3.55 2.12 9.74
N HIS A 23 3.27 2.04 8.43
CA HIS A 23 2.92 3.22 7.66
C HIS A 23 1.73 3.95 8.30
N PRO A 24 1.81 5.27 8.51
CA PRO A 24 0.73 6.03 9.11
C PRO A 24 -0.49 6.03 8.20
N VAL A 25 -1.67 5.96 8.81
CA VAL A 25 -2.95 6.17 8.11
C VAL A 25 -3.19 7.67 7.96
N VAL A 26 -3.48 8.12 6.75
CA VAL A 26 -3.57 9.56 6.43
C VAL A 26 -5.02 10.00 6.32
N VAL A 27 -5.84 9.35 5.47
CA VAL A 27 -7.25 9.72 5.26
C VAL A 27 -8.15 8.49 5.29
N ARG A 28 -9.19 8.49 6.13
CA ARG A 28 -10.20 7.39 6.23
C ARG A 28 -9.63 5.98 6.45
N GLY A 29 -8.41 5.86 6.98
CA GLY A 29 -7.73 4.57 7.19
C GLY A 29 -6.93 4.07 5.97
N LEU A 30 -6.80 4.89 4.92
CA LEU A 30 -5.88 4.67 3.81
C LEU A 30 -4.47 5.08 4.21
N THR A 31 -3.48 4.30 3.79
CA THR A 31 -2.07 4.73 3.83
C THR A 31 -1.80 5.77 2.73
N ALA A 32 -0.70 6.51 2.85
CA ALA A 32 -0.31 7.50 1.83
C ALA A 32 -0.25 6.89 0.42
N ASP A 33 0.34 5.70 0.27
CA ASP A 33 0.47 5.02 -1.01
C ASP A 33 -0.87 4.67 -1.65
N GLU A 34 -1.83 4.25 -0.82
CA GLU A 34 -3.18 3.90 -1.28
C GLU A 34 -3.98 5.11 -1.69
N LEU A 35 -3.77 6.23 -1.01
CA LEU A 35 -4.36 7.50 -1.39
C LEU A 35 -3.90 7.93 -2.77
N TRP A 36 -2.60 7.82 -3.07
CA TRP A 36 -2.08 8.13 -4.39
C TRP A 36 -2.72 7.27 -5.47
N ILE A 37 -2.76 5.95 -5.28
CA ILE A 37 -3.38 5.03 -6.26
C ILE A 37 -4.86 5.38 -6.46
N CYS A 38 -5.60 5.60 -5.37
CA CYS A 38 -7.01 5.96 -5.44
C CYS A 38 -7.22 7.31 -6.13
N CYS A 39 -6.39 8.31 -5.80
CA CYS A 39 -6.43 9.65 -6.37
C CYS A 39 -6.17 9.62 -7.88
N PHE A 40 -5.12 8.94 -8.34
CA PHE A 40 -4.83 8.83 -9.77
C PHE A 40 -5.91 8.06 -10.53
N LEU A 41 -6.41 6.96 -9.97
CA LEU A 41 -7.44 6.17 -10.63
C LEU A 41 -8.75 6.97 -10.77
N SER A 42 -9.20 7.59 -9.69
CA SER A 42 -10.46 8.34 -9.66
C SER A 42 -10.37 9.70 -10.36
N GLY A 43 -9.23 10.38 -10.26
CA GLY A 43 -8.93 11.57 -11.04
C GLY A 43 -8.81 11.27 -12.53
N GLY A 44 -8.24 10.12 -12.90
CA GLY A 44 -8.21 9.63 -14.29
C GLY A 44 -9.62 9.38 -14.83
N VAL A 45 -10.50 8.72 -14.07
CA VAL A 45 -11.92 8.56 -14.43
C VAL A 45 -12.62 9.91 -14.54
N GLY A 46 -12.39 10.82 -13.59
CA GLY A 46 -12.92 12.18 -13.61
C GLY A 46 -12.47 12.96 -14.85
N LEU A 47 -11.21 12.81 -15.27
CA LEU A 47 -10.69 13.42 -16.49
C LEU A 47 -11.29 12.80 -17.74
N LEU A 48 -11.41 11.47 -17.79
CA LEU A 48 -12.01 10.74 -18.91
C LEU A 48 -13.46 11.13 -19.15
N VAL A 49 -14.20 11.47 -18.09
CA VAL A 49 -15.58 11.99 -18.20
C VAL A 49 -15.59 13.50 -18.45
N GLY A 50 -14.72 14.24 -17.76
CA GLY A 50 -14.66 15.70 -17.82
C GLY A 50 -14.13 16.26 -19.13
N ALA A 51 -13.20 15.57 -19.80
CA ALA A 51 -12.62 16.02 -21.06
C ALA A 51 -13.63 15.99 -22.24
N PRO A 52 -14.39 14.90 -22.47
CA PRO A 52 -15.46 14.91 -23.46
C PRO A 52 -16.54 15.96 -23.15
N LEU A 53 -16.95 16.10 -21.88
CA LEU A 53 -17.93 17.12 -21.49
C LEU A 53 -17.42 18.53 -21.74
N SER A 54 -16.18 18.82 -21.36
CA SER A 54 -15.51 20.10 -21.61
C SER A 54 -15.53 20.45 -23.10
N TRP A 55 -15.28 19.48 -23.98
CA TRP A 55 -15.31 19.66 -25.41
C TRP A 55 -16.73 19.95 -25.94
N VAL A 56 -17.73 19.18 -25.51
CA VAL A 56 -19.14 19.35 -25.91
C VAL A 56 -19.69 20.71 -25.49
N PHE A 57 -19.42 21.13 -24.25
CA PHE A 57 -19.90 22.40 -23.71
C PHE A 57 -18.96 23.58 -23.99
N ARG A 58 -17.87 23.37 -24.74
CA ARG A 58 -16.79 24.34 -24.99
C ARG A 58 -16.33 25.10 -23.75
N THR A 59 -16.32 24.42 -22.60
CA THR A 59 -16.02 25.01 -21.29
C THR A 59 -14.85 24.25 -20.65
N ILE A 60 -13.65 24.83 -20.75
CA ILE A 60 -12.40 24.22 -20.28
C ILE A 60 -12.42 23.92 -18.77
N ALA A 61 -13.16 24.72 -17.99
CA ALA A 61 -13.28 24.57 -16.54
C ALA A 61 -13.98 23.27 -16.09
N LEU A 62 -14.73 22.60 -16.99
CA LEU A 62 -15.40 21.34 -16.65
C LEU A 62 -14.39 20.21 -16.41
N ALA A 63 -13.31 20.15 -17.20
CA ALA A 63 -12.30 19.11 -17.06
C ALA A 63 -11.68 19.04 -15.65
N PRO A 64 -11.09 20.12 -15.07
CA PRO A 64 -10.55 20.06 -13.72
C PRO A 64 -11.64 19.89 -12.64
N THR A 65 -12.87 20.37 -12.88
CA THR A 65 -13.98 20.21 -11.93
C THR A 65 -14.35 18.73 -11.77
N PHE A 66 -14.50 18.00 -12.87
CA PHE A 66 -14.80 16.57 -12.84
C PHE A 66 -13.63 15.74 -12.30
N VAL A 67 -12.38 16.17 -12.48
CA VAL A 67 -11.22 15.54 -11.81
C VAL A 67 -11.34 15.66 -10.30
N VAL A 68 -11.55 16.87 -9.76
CA VAL A 68 -11.68 17.08 -8.31
C VAL A 68 -12.88 16.32 -7.76
N LEU A 69 -14.03 16.37 -8.44
CA LEU A 69 -15.23 15.63 -8.07
C LEU A 69 -14.97 14.11 -8.07
N GLY A 70 -14.31 13.61 -9.11
CA GLY A 70 -13.91 12.21 -9.24
C GLY A 70 -13.00 11.78 -8.10
N VAL A 71 -11.98 12.57 -7.77
CA VAL A 71 -11.07 12.30 -6.64
C VAL A 71 -11.84 12.28 -5.32
N ALA A 72 -12.70 13.27 -5.05
CA ALA A 72 -13.46 13.32 -3.81
C ALA A 72 -14.36 12.09 -3.64
N LEU A 73 -15.12 11.72 -4.69
CA LEU A 73 -15.97 10.53 -4.70
C LEU A 73 -15.14 9.24 -4.59
N GLY A 74 -14.03 9.17 -5.33
CA GLY A 74 -13.11 8.05 -5.33
C GLY A 74 -12.50 7.79 -3.97
N LEU A 75 -12.04 8.84 -3.27
CA LEU A 75 -11.53 8.73 -1.91
C LEU A 75 -12.65 8.35 -0.92
N PHE A 76 -13.86 8.88 -1.10
CA PHE A 76 -14.98 8.58 -0.23
C PHE A 76 -15.38 7.09 -0.32
N ILE A 77 -15.59 6.61 -1.54
CA ILE A 77 -16.05 5.24 -1.84
C ILE A 77 -14.89 4.26 -1.70
N GLY A 78 -13.74 4.57 -2.31
CA GLY A 78 -12.53 3.77 -2.30
C GLY A 78 -11.97 3.55 -0.90
N GLY A 79 -12.02 4.56 -0.03
CA GLY A 79 -11.67 4.38 1.39
C GLY A 79 -12.61 3.42 2.12
N GLY A 80 -13.92 3.49 1.82
CA GLY A 80 -14.90 2.57 2.39
C GLY A 80 -14.71 1.12 1.92
N ILE A 81 -14.49 0.91 0.63
CA ILE A 81 -14.22 -0.42 0.06
C ILE A 81 -12.89 -0.96 0.57
N LEU A 82 -11.83 -0.14 0.55
CA LEU A 82 -10.50 -0.60 0.95
C LEU A 82 -10.46 -0.95 2.44
N ARG A 83 -11.16 -0.21 3.29
CA ARG A 83 -11.30 -0.55 4.71
C ARG A 83 -11.96 -1.92 4.93
N ARG A 84 -12.91 -2.30 4.08
CA ARG A 84 -13.52 -3.65 4.11
C ARG A 84 -12.56 -4.71 3.61
N LEU A 85 -11.85 -4.45 2.51
CA LEU A 85 -10.89 -5.38 1.91
C LEU A 85 -9.66 -5.62 2.80
N LYS A 86 -9.23 -4.59 3.54
CA LYS A 86 -8.10 -4.64 4.48
C LYS A 86 -8.41 -5.37 5.80
N ARG A 87 -9.64 -5.80 6.04
CA ARG A 87 -10.01 -6.39 7.33
C ARG A 87 -9.24 -7.71 7.54
N GLY A 88 -8.33 -7.71 8.52
CA GLY A 88 -7.45 -8.85 8.83
C GLY A 88 -6.26 -9.06 7.87
N ARG A 89 -5.96 -8.08 7.00
CA ARG A 89 -4.82 -8.16 6.05
C ARG A 89 -3.68 -7.21 6.48
N PRO A 90 -2.41 -7.55 6.16
CA PRO A 90 -1.26 -6.69 6.47
C PRO A 90 -1.26 -5.37 5.67
N ASP A 91 -0.56 -4.35 6.15
CA ASP A 91 -0.64 -2.99 5.59
C ASP A 91 -0.13 -2.88 4.14
N THR A 92 0.88 -3.67 3.78
CA THR A 92 1.45 -3.71 2.42
C THR A 92 0.72 -4.66 1.48
N TRP A 93 -0.42 -5.22 1.90
CA TRP A 93 -1.16 -6.22 1.14
C TRP A 93 -1.60 -5.70 -0.23
N LEU A 94 -2.15 -4.47 -0.32
CA LEU A 94 -2.67 -3.95 -1.59
C LEU A 94 -1.57 -3.84 -2.65
N TYR A 95 -0.43 -3.25 -2.27
CA TYR A 95 0.74 -3.15 -3.15
C TYR A 95 1.22 -4.53 -3.59
N ARG A 96 1.40 -5.47 -2.65
CA ARG A 96 1.86 -6.84 -2.96
C ARG A 96 0.87 -7.60 -3.82
N GLN A 97 -0.44 -7.43 -3.59
CA GLN A 97 -1.48 -8.09 -4.36
C GLN A 97 -1.53 -7.54 -5.79
N LEU A 98 -1.38 -6.21 -5.95
CA LEU A 98 -1.31 -5.58 -7.26
C LEU A 98 -0.05 -6.03 -8.02
N GLN A 99 1.10 -6.03 -7.34
CA GLN A 99 2.37 -6.53 -7.88
C GLN A 99 2.25 -8.00 -8.32
N TRP A 100 1.66 -8.86 -7.50
CA TRP A 100 1.39 -10.25 -7.85
C TRP A 100 0.45 -10.38 -9.05
N ARG A 101 -0.62 -9.58 -9.10
CA ARG A 101 -1.61 -9.62 -10.18
C ARG A 101 -1.00 -9.16 -11.51
N ILE A 102 -0.17 -8.12 -11.49
CA ILE A 102 0.54 -7.64 -12.68
C ILE A 102 1.57 -8.67 -13.12
N ALA A 103 2.38 -9.20 -12.20
CA ALA A 103 3.38 -10.22 -12.51
C ALA A 103 2.76 -11.51 -13.09
N THR A 104 1.56 -11.89 -12.65
CA THR A 104 0.87 -13.09 -13.13
C THR A 104 0.13 -12.86 -14.45
N ARG A 105 -0.49 -11.69 -14.66
CA ARG A 105 -1.30 -11.40 -15.85
C ARG A 105 -0.52 -10.81 -17.02
N HIS A 106 0.56 -10.08 -16.74
CA HIS A 106 1.37 -9.39 -17.73
C HIS A 106 2.86 -9.68 -17.47
N PRO A 107 3.35 -10.86 -17.88
CA PRO A 107 4.74 -11.27 -17.63
C PRO A 107 5.78 -10.30 -18.22
N LEU A 108 5.45 -9.59 -19.31
CA LEU A 108 6.30 -8.54 -19.88
C LEU A 108 6.42 -7.29 -18.99
N ALA A 109 5.39 -6.98 -18.21
CA ALA A 109 5.38 -5.89 -17.24
C ALA A 109 5.94 -6.32 -15.87
N ALA A 110 6.20 -7.61 -15.66
CA ALA A 110 6.70 -8.13 -14.39
C ALA A 110 8.07 -7.56 -14.01
N GLY A 111 8.93 -7.28 -15.00
CA GLY A 111 10.22 -6.63 -14.77
C GLY A 111 10.11 -5.21 -14.23
N TRP A 112 9.06 -4.47 -14.63
CA TRP A 112 8.86 -3.07 -14.25
C TRP A 112 8.31 -2.91 -12.84
N VAL A 113 7.55 -3.89 -12.36
CA VAL A 113 6.96 -3.89 -11.00
C VAL A 113 7.80 -4.72 -10.03
N GLY A 114 9.02 -5.12 -10.41
CA GLY A 114 9.91 -5.93 -9.56
C GLY A 114 9.31 -7.29 -9.20
N GLY A 115 8.45 -7.85 -10.06
CA GLY A 115 7.78 -9.13 -9.83
C GLY A 115 8.74 -10.31 -9.62
N HIS A 116 9.97 -10.19 -10.12
CA HIS A 116 11.05 -11.16 -9.91
C HIS A 116 11.50 -11.28 -8.44
N MET A 117 11.29 -10.25 -7.63
CA MET A 117 11.59 -10.26 -6.18
C MET A 117 10.45 -10.89 -5.36
N LEU A 118 9.32 -11.20 -6.00
CA LEU A 118 8.17 -11.75 -5.30
C LEU A 118 8.37 -13.25 -5.08
N ILE A 119 8.47 -13.67 -3.81
CA ILE A 119 8.51 -15.09 -3.45
C ILE A 119 7.11 -15.68 -3.71
N SER A 120 6.92 -16.27 -4.89
CA SER A 120 5.69 -17.00 -5.27
C SER A 120 5.76 -18.49 -4.93
N ARG A 121 6.92 -18.97 -4.48
CA ARG A 121 7.15 -20.36 -4.07
C ARG A 121 6.42 -20.66 -2.77
N SER A 122 5.59 -21.71 -2.78
CA SER A 122 5.18 -22.40 -1.57
C SER A 122 6.17 -23.52 -1.25
N GLY A 123 6.45 -23.72 0.03
CA GLY A 123 7.37 -24.76 0.50
C GLY A 123 7.22 -24.98 2.00
N PHE A 124 7.65 -26.14 2.47
CA PHE A 124 7.68 -26.43 3.91
C PHE A 124 8.83 -25.67 4.56
N TRP A 125 8.55 -24.98 5.66
CA TRP A 125 9.58 -24.34 6.47
C TRP A 125 10.31 -25.42 7.28
N SER A 126 11.62 -25.58 7.06
CA SER A 126 12.48 -26.40 7.91
C SER A 126 13.47 -25.52 8.67
N THR A 127 13.38 -25.49 9.99
CA THR A 127 14.35 -24.82 10.86
C THR A 127 15.51 -25.77 11.18
N HIS A 128 16.48 -25.89 10.28
CA HIS A 128 17.71 -26.61 10.62
C HIS A 128 18.63 -25.67 11.41
N ARG A 129 18.58 -25.73 12.75
CA ARG A 129 19.67 -25.19 13.57
C ARG A 129 20.80 -26.21 13.52
N SER A 130 21.84 -25.95 12.73
CA SER A 130 23.09 -26.70 12.86
C SER A 130 23.72 -26.31 14.20
N MET A 131 23.55 -27.12 15.23
CA MET A 131 24.42 -27.03 16.39
C MET A 131 25.81 -27.46 15.93
N THR A 132 26.69 -26.49 15.73
CA THR A 132 28.14 -26.75 15.66
C THR A 132 28.54 -27.24 17.04
N ARG A 133 28.47 -28.55 17.26
CA ARG A 133 29.01 -29.19 18.47
C ARG A 133 30.51 -29.02 18.38
N GLY A 134 31.06 -28.08 19.15
CA GLY A 134 32.50 -27.93 19.34
C GLY A 134 33.08 -29.30 19.70
N ALA A 135 33.96 -29.79 18.84
CA ALA A 135 34.79 -30.94 19.13
C ALA A 135 35.65 -30.60 20.35
N ARG A 136 35.67 -31.52 21.32
CA ARG A 136 36.52 -31.45 22.51
C ARG A 136 37.98 -31.59 22.14
#